data_AF-A0A928TLE6-F1
#
_entry.id   AF-A0A928TLE6-F1
#
_cell.length_a   1.000
_cell.length_b   1.000
_cell.length_c   1.000
_cell.angle_alpha   90.00
_cell.angle_beta   90.00
_cell.angle_gamma   90.00
#
_symmetry.space_group_name_H-M   'P 1'
#
loop_
_entity.id
_entity.type
_entity.pdbx_description
1 polymer ?
#
loop_
_entity_poly.entity_id
_entity_poly.type
_entity_poly.pdbx_seq_one_letter_code
_entity_poly.pdbx_strand_id
1 'polypeptide(L)'
;MGSITDLIKSEIDRWRAELPPTAVAVMEAVNLMEPGYARWCDQTWLVGVDDDVARQRLIETRGMSVEEANQRLASMRPFEQRAPGADWTVRNNGTRQELAAAVNAELDRIVPLHRSGELPPSAFDPWWQALAAAARPLLKAAGQKLADEV
;
A
#
# COMPACT_ATOMS: atom_id res chain seq x y z
N MET A 1 -6.43 -7.08 -23.69
CA MET A 1 -5.56 -6.62 -22.59
C MET A 1 -6.43 -6.63 -21.33
N GLY A 2 -6.12 -7.46 -20.33
CA GLY A 2 -6.93 -7.56 -19.09
C GLY A 2 -6.85 -6.30 -18.25
N SER A 3 -7.75 -6.13 -17.27
CA SER A 3 -7.67 -4.98 -16.37
C SER A 3 -6.46 -5.11 -15.44
N ILE A 4 -5.92 -3.99 -14.96
CA ILE A 4 -4.82 -4.00 -13.98
C ILE A 4 -5.23 -4.74 -12.69
N THR A 5 -6.51 -4.68 -12.33
CA THR A 5 -7.11 -5.46 -11.23
C THR A 5 -6.91 -6.96 -11.45
N ASP A 6 -7.24 -7.47 -12.65
CA ASP A 6 -7.08 -8.89 -12.99
C ASP A 6 -5.60 -9.32 -12.96
N LEU A 7 -4.69 -8.45 -13.43
CA LEU A 7 -3.25 -8.72 -13.43
C LEU A 7 -2.68 -8.83 -12.02
N ILE A 8 -3.04 -7.92 -11.12
CA ILE A 8 -2.56 -7.95 -9.73
C ILE A 8 -3.12 -9.19 -9.02
N LYS A 9 -4.41 -9.49 -9.19
CA LYS A 9 -5.01 -10.71 -8.61
C LYS A 9 -4.29 -11.97 -9.08
N SER A 10 -4.08 -12.08 -10.40
CA SER A 10 -3.43 -13.24 -11.00
C SER A 10 -2.00 -13.41 -10.51
N GLU A 11 -1.26 -12.32 -10.33
CA GLU A 11 0.11 -12.36 -9.83
C GLU A 11 0.18 -12.78 -8.36
N ILE A 12 -0.72 -12.28 -7.50
CA ILE A 12 -0.81 -12.71 -6.10
C ILE A 12 -1.22 -14.18 -6.00
N ASP A 13 -2.20 -14.62 -6.80
CA ASP A 13 -2.61 -16.02 -6.85
C ASP A 13 -1.47 -16.94 -7.29
N ARG A 14 -0.71 -16.51 -8.30
CA ARG A 14 0.50 -17.23 -8.74
C ARG A 14 1.51 -17.34 -7.61
N TRP A 15 1.78 -16.26 -6.88
CA TRP A 15 2.69 -16.30 -5.73
C TRP A 15 2.19 -17.27 -4.65
N ARG A 16 0.89 -17.26 -4.33
CA ARG A 16 0.31 -18.19 -3.35
C ARG A 16 0.43 -19.66 -3.79
N ALA A 17 0.43 -19.94 -5.09
CA ALA A 17 0.57 -21.28 -5.62
C ALA A 17 2.03 -21.76 -5.75
N GLU A 18 2.96 -20.86 -6.08
CA GLU A 18 4.32 -21.23 -6.47
C GLU A 18 5.38 -20.98 -5.39
N LEU A 19 5.15 -20.02 -4.49
CA LEU A 19 6.12 -19.70 -3.45
C LEU A 19 6.03 -20.69 -2.27
N PRO A 20 7.17 -21.04 -1.64
CA PRO A 20 7.14 -21.89 -0.46
C PRO A 20 6.45 -21.15 0.70
N PRO A 21 5.84 -21.88 1.67
CA PRO A 21 5.18 -21.26 2.83
C PRO A 21 6.06 -20.35 3.70
N THR A 22 7.37 -20.43 3.53
CA THR A 22 8.36 -19.59 4.23
C THR A 22 8.68 -18.29 3.51
N ALA A 23 8.28 -18.13 2.25
CA ALA A 23 8.56 -16.94 1.46
C ALA A 23 7.75 -15.73 1.93
N VAL A 24 8.34 -14.55 1.76
CA VAL A 24 7.67 -13.26 1.92
C VAL A 24 7.66 -12.60 0.54
N ALA A 25 6.48 -12.24 0.06
CA ALA A 25 6.29 -11.52 -1.19
C ALA A 25 5.74 -10.11 -0.89
N VAL A 26 6.14 -9.12 -1.70
CA VAL A 26 5.76 -7.72 -1.50
C VAL A 26 5.11 -7.20 -2.78
N MET A 27 3.82 -6.88 -2.72
CA MET A 27 3.11 -6.17 -3.78
C MET A 27 3.17 -4.66 -3.51
N GLU A 28 3.98 -3.95 -4.28
CA GLU A 28 4.01 -2.48 -4.28
C GLU A 28 3.29 -1.96 -5.52
N ALA A 29 2.39 -1.01 -5.33
CA ALA A 29 1.67 -0.36 -6.41
C ALA A 29 1.27 1.06 -6.02
N VAL A 30 1.33 1.98 -6.99
CA VAL A 30 0.96 3.40 -6.82
C VAL A 30 -0.44 3.57 -6.21
N ASN A 31 -1.39 2.70 -6.60
CA ASN A 31 -2.75 2.65 -6.08
C ASN A 31 -3.09 1.24 -5.56
N LEU A 32 -2.40 0.80 -4.50
CA LEU A 32 -2.68 -0.50 -3.87
C LEU A 32 -4.01 -0.49 -3.07
N MET A 33 -4.27 0.60 -2.34
CA MET A 33 -5.35 0.66 -1.35
C MET A 33 -6.72 1.00 -1.97
N GLU A 34 -6.84 2.07 -2.75
CA GLU A 34 -8.15 2.54 -3.24
C GLU A 34 -8.90 1.52 -4.11
N PRO A 35 -8.24 0.84 -5.07
CA PRO A 35 -8.89 -0.19 -5.87
C PRO A 35 -9.20 -1.47 -5.08
N GLY A 36 -8.65 -1.63 -3.86
CA GLY A 36 -8.89 -2.76 -2.98
C GLY A 36 -7.90 -3.91 -3.11
N TYR A 37 -6.79 -3.72 -3.83
CA TYR A 37 -5.83 -4.80 -4.09
C TYR A 37 -5.20 -5.37 -2.81
N ALA A 38 -5.07 -4.55 -1.76
CA ALA A 38 -4.53 -5.03 -0.49
C ALA A 38 -5.43 -6.06 0.23
N ARG A 39 -6.69 -6.27 -0.22
CA ARG A 39 -7.57 -7.36 0.27
C ARG A 39 -7.02 -8.74 -0.03
N TRP A 40 -6.14 -8.84 -1.04
CA TRP A 40 -5.51 -10.08 -1.45
C TRP A 40 -4.17 -10.33 -0.73
N CYS A 41 -3.71 -9.35 0.06
CA CYS A 41 -2.49 -9.42 0.87
C CYS A 41 -2.82 -9.83 2.32
N ASP A 42 -1.87 -10.49 2.98
CA ASP A 42 -2.03 -10.87 4.39
C ASP A 42 -1.74 -9.69 5.36
N GLN A 43 -0.99 -8.68 4.89
CA GLN A 43 -0.69 -7.43 5.59
C GLN A 43 -0.69 -6.24 4.63
N THR A 44 -1.17 -5.09 5.10
CA THR A 44 -1.19 -3.81 4.37
C THR A 44 -0.31 -2.80 5.06
N TRP A 45 0.78 -2.38 4.42
CA TRP A 45 1.74 -1.44 5.00
C TRP A 45 1.64 -0.07 4.33
N LEU A 46 1.67 0.99 5.13
CA LEU A 46 1.69 2.37 4.63
C LEU A 46 2.93 3.10 5.10
N VAL A 47 3.80 3.41 4.14
CA VAL A 47 5.02 4.19 4.36
C VAL A 47 4.77 5.63 3.94
N GLY A 48 4.82 6.54 4.91
CA GLY A 48 4.66 7.97 4.71
C GLY A 48 5.98 8.72 4.83
N VAL A 49 5.97 10.00 4.49
CA VAL A 49 7.06 10.94 4.73
C VAL A 49 6.43 12.31 4.90
N ASP A 50 7.02 13.16 5.71
CA ASP A 50 6.53 14.53 5.89
C ASP A 50 6.83 15.38 4.65
N ASP A 51 5.93 16.32 4.34
CA ASP A 51 5.94 17.05 3.07
C ASP A 51 7.23 17.87 2.85
N ASP A 52 7.83 18.38 3.92
CA ASP A 52 9.09 19.11 3.88
C ASP A 52 10.26 18.20 3.48
N VAL A 53 10.35 17.02 4.10
CA VAL A 53 11.35 15.99 3.77
C VAL A 53 11.12 15.45 2.36
N ALA A 54 9.86 15.21 1.98
CA ALA A 54 9.50 14.73 0.66
C ALA A 54 9.89 15.74 -0.43
N ARG A 55 9.56 17.02 -0.23
CA ARG A 55 9.95 18.11 -1.13
C ARG A 55 11.45 18.20 -1.29
N GLN A 56 12.20 18.18 -0.18
CA GLN A 56 13.66 18.21 -0.22
C GLN A 56 14.20 17.07 -1.08
N ARG A 57 13.74 15.83 -0.83
CA ARG A 57 14.16 14.65 -1.61
C ARG A 57 13.80 14.76 -3.08
N LEU A 58 12.61 15.26 -3.42
CA LEU A 58 12.19 15.43 -4.82
C LEU A 58 13.11 16.41 -5.58
N ILE A 59 13.50 17.51 -4.94
CA ILE A 59 14.43 18.49 -5.53
C ILE A 59 15.82 17.86 -5.68
N GLU A 60 16.38 17.32 -4.60
CA GLU A 60 17.76 16.81 -4.57
C GLU A 60 17.96 15.58 -5.45
N THR A 61 17.00 14.65 -5.45
CA THR A 61 17.17 13.34 -6.11
C THR A 61 16.54 13.27 -7.49
N ARG A 62 15.54 14.13 -7.78
CA ARG A 62 14.82 14.12 -9.07
C ARG A 62 14.95 15.44 -9.84
N GLY A 63 15.63 16.44 -9.29
CA GLY A 63 15.87 17.72 -9.97
C GLY A 63 14.61 18.54 -10.22
N MET A 64 13.53 18.30 -9.47
CA MET A 64 12.28 19.05 -9.61
C MET A 64 12.43 20.49 -9.14
N SER A 65 11.67 21.41 -9.72
CA SER A 65 11.49 22.73 -9.12
C SER A 65 10.67 22.65 -7.82
N VAL A 66 10.71 23.71 -7.03
CA VAL A 66 9.89 23.82 -5.81
C VAL A 66 8.40 23.74 -6.16
N GLU A 67 7.99 24.39 -7.25
CA GLU A 67 6.62 24.42 -7.74
C GLU A 67 6.16 23.03 -8.18
N GLU A 68 6.97 22.30 -8.95
CA GLU A 68 6.68 20.93 -9.39
C GLU A 68 6.56 19.97 -8.21
N ALA A 69 7.49 20.05 -7.24
CA ALA A 69 7.46 19.23 -6.04
C ALA A 69 6.20 19.49 -5.22
N ASN A 70 5.84 20.76 -5.00
CA ASN A 70 4.63 21.13 -4.26
C ASN A 70 3.36 20.70 -4.99
N GLN A 71 3.28 20.86 -6.32
CA GLN A 71 2.15 20.41 -7.11
C GLN A 71 1.97 18.88 -7.00
N ARG A 72 3.07 18.14 -7.05
CA ARG A 72 3.05 16.69 -6.91
C ARG A 72 2.56 16.28 -5.53
N LEU A 73 3.08 16.87 -4.45
CA LEU A 73 2.65 16.59 -3.08
C LEU A 73 1.16 16.92 -2.88
N ALA A 74 0.69 18.06 -3.41
CA ALA A 74 -0.73 18.45 -3.32
C ALA A 74 -1.69 17.50 -4.05
N SER A 75 -1.22 16.77 -5.07
CA SER A 75 -2.02 15.75 -5.75
C SER A 75 -2.08 14.41 -5.01
N MET A 76 -1.20 14.19 -4.02
CA MET A 76 -1.20 12.96 -3.26
C MET A 76 -2.34 12.94 -2.26
N ARG A 77 -2.92 11.77 -2.04
CA ARG A 77 -3.87 11.58 -0.94
C ARG A 77 -3.12 11.74 0.39
N PRO A 78 -3.68 12.50 1.37
CA PRO A 78 -3.09 12.62 2.69
C PRO A 78 -2.88 11.27 3.37
N PHE A 79 -1.74 11.13 4.05
CA PHE A 79 -1.36 9.91 4.75
C PHE A 79 -2.44 9.48 5.77
N GLU A 80 -2.98 10.45 6.48
CA GLU A 80 -3.97 10.28 7.56
C GLU A 80 -5.29 9.70 7.04
N GLN A 81 -5.61 9.86 5.75
CA GLN A 81 -6.79 9.24 5.15
C GLN A 81 -6.59 7.75 4.89
N ARG A 82 -5.35 7.31 4.63
CA ARG A 82 -4.99 5.92 4.35
C ARG A 82 -4.56 5.16 5.60
N ALA A 83 -3.94 5.85 6.57
CA ALA A 83 -3.36 5.24 7.77
C ALA A 83 -4.33 4.33 8.55
N PRO A 84 -5.63 4.66 8.70
CA PRO A 84 -6.57 3.77 9.40
C PRO A 84 -6.83 2.44 8.69
N GLY A 85 -6.53 2.33 7.39
CA GLY A 85 -6.66 1.10 6.62
C GLY A 85 -5.38 0.28 6.51
N ALA A 86 -4.30 0.70 7.17
CA ALA A 86 -3.03 -0.03 7.15
C ALA A 86 -2.83 -0.79 8.47
N ASP A 87 -2.27 -1.99 8.38
CA ASP A 87 -1.92 -2.84 9.52
C ASP A 87 -0.66 -2.34 10.23
N TRP A 88 0.21 -1.71 9.44
CA TRP A 88 1.42 -1.06 9.92
C TRP A 88 1.66 0.24 9.19
N THR A 89 2.07 1.26 9.94
CA THR A 89 2.36 2.58 9.41
C THR A 89 3.73 3.05 9.89
N VAL A 90 4.48 3.71 9.01
CA VAL A 90 5.80 4.26 9.36
C VAL A 90 6.05 5.58 8.64
N ARG A 91 6.69 6.52 9.32
CA ARG A 91 7.20 7.76 8.72
C ARG A 91 8.67 7.59 8.36
N ASN A 92 8.96 7.59 7.06
CA ASN A 92 10.29 7.50 6.48
C ASN A 92 10.97 8.88 6.39
N ASN A 93 11.03 9.60 7.50
CA ASN A 93 11.66 10.92 7.55
C ASN A 93 13.19 10.83 7.70
N GLY A 94 13.67 9.73 8.28
CA GLY A 94 15.08 9.50 8.57
C GLY A 94 15.87 8.89 7.41
N THR A 95 16.91 8.17 7.75
CA THR A 95 17.83 7.50 6.83
C THR A 95 17.26 6.19 6.29
N ARG A 96 17.86 5.69 5.21
CA ARG A 96 17.57 4.35 4.67
C ARG A 96 17.81 3.24 5.71
N GLN A 97 18.78 3.42 6.60
CA GLN A 97 19.13 2.44 7.65
C GLN A 97 18.04 2.37 8.71
N GLU A 98 17.51 3.53 9.13
CA GLU A 98 16.39 3.60 10.08
C GLU A 98 15.12 2.96 9.50
N LEU A 99 14.81 3.23 8.23
CA LEU A 99 13.68 2.56 7.57
C LEU A 99 13.90 1.04 7.48
N ALA A 100 15.09 0.59 7.09
CA ALA A 100 15.41 -0.83 7.01
C ALA A 100 15.28 -1.52 8.37
N ALA A 101 15.71 -0.86 9.45
CA ALA A 101 15.54 -1.37 10.80
C ALA A 101 14.07 -1.48 11.19
N ALA A 102 13.24 -0.47 10.88
CA ALA A 102 11.80 -0.51 11.15
C ALA A 102 11.09 -1.63 10.37
N VAL A 103 11.41 -1.80 9.09
CA VAL A 103 10.89 -2.88 8.24
C VAL A 103 11.27 -4.25 8.79
N ASN A 104 12.55 -4.45 9.15
CA ASN A 104 13.01 -5.72 9.70
C ASN A 104 12.33 -6.04 11.03
N ALA A 105 12.22 -5.05 11.93
CA ALA A 105 11.54 -5.23 13.21
C ALA A 105 10.07 -5.63 13.03
N GLU A 106 9.38 -5.03 12.06
CA GLU A 106 8.00 -5.39 11.77
C GLU A 106 7.89 -6.79 11.15
N LEU A 107 8.77 -7.15 10.20
CA LEU A 107 8.84 -8.51 9.66
C LEU A 107 9.09 -9.56 10.76
N ASP A 108 10.03 -9.30 11.67
CA ASP A 108 10.33 -10.16 12.82
C ASP A 108 9.11 -10.35 13.73
N ARG A 109 8.23 -9.34 13.82
CA ARG A 109 6.97 -9.41 14.55
C ARG A 109 5.90 -10.22 13.81
N ILE A 110 5.67 -9.95 12.52
CA ILE A 110 4.51 -10.50 11.79
C ILE A 110 4.74 -11.90 11.22
N VAL A 111 5.97 -12.25 10.84
CA VAL A 111 6.26 -13.54 10.20
C VAL A 111 5.97 -14.72 11.13
N PRO A 112 6.38 -14.70 12.42
CA PRO A 112 6.01 -15.78 13.35
C PRO A 112 4.50 -15.89 13.55
N LEU A 113 3.80 -14.76 13.72
CA LEU A 113 2.35 -14.72 13.91
C LEU A 113 1.60 -15.29 12.69
N HIS A 114 2.02 -14.94 11.48
CA HIS A 114 1.46 -15.51 10.26
C HIS A 114 1.68 -17.03 10.21
N ARG A 115 2.89 -17.50 10.55
CA ARG A 115 3.22 -18.93 10.54
C ARG A 115 2.47 -19.74 11.60
N SER A 116 2.16 -19.15 12.75
CA SER A 116 1.34 -19.80 13.79
C SER A 116 -0.17 -19.67 13.54
N GLY A 117 -0.59 -18.90 12.52
CA GLY A 117 -2.00 -18.62 12.27
C GLY A 117 -2.62 -17.62 13.27
N GLU A 118 -1.79 -16.86 13.98
CA GLU A 118 -2.16 -15.90 15.02
C GLU A 118 -2.07 -14.45 14.54
N LEU A 119 -1.84 -14.23 13.24
CA LEU A 119 -1.84 -12.89 12.66
C LEU A 119 -3.22 -12.24 12.86
N PRO A 120 -3.30 -11.03 13.41
CA PRO A 120 -4.57 -10.36 13.61
C PRO A 120 -5.24 -10.06 12.26
N PRO A 121 -6.58 -10.00 12.21
CA PRO A 121 -7.29 -9.56 11.02
C PRO A 121 -6.81 -8.19 10.56
N SER A 122 -6.67 -8.01 9.24
CA SER A 122 -6.24 -6.74 8.67
C SER A 122 -7.25 -5.62 8.94
N ALA A 123 -6.75 -4.43 9.26
CA ALA A 123 -7.52 -3.19 9.34
C ALA A 123 -8.04 -2.75 7.97
N PHE A 124 -7.50 -3.30 6.88
CA PHE A 124 -7.78 -2.84 5.53
C PHE A 124 -9.21 -3.09 5.07
N ASP A 125 -9.76 -4.30 5.26
CA ASP A 125 -11.06 -4.65 4.67
C ASP A 125 -12.20 -3.76 5.22
N PRO A 126 -12.34 -3.54 6.54
CA PRO A 126 -13.36 -2.62 7.07
C PRO A 126 -13.19 -1.17 6.57
N TRP A 127 -11.96 -0.67 6.51
CA TRP A 127 -11.67 0.67 5.99
C TRP A 127 -12.02 0.78 4.50
N TRP A 128 -11.64 -0.23 3.72
CA TRP A 128 -11.85 -0.25 2.29
C TRP A 128 -13.33 -0.37 1.94
N GLN A 129 -14.11 -1.18 2.66
CA GLN A 129 -15.56 -1.28 2.45
C GLN A 129 -16.25 0.09 2.63
N ALA A 130 -15.86 0.84 3.66
CA ALA A 130 -16.39 2.19 3.90
C ALA A 130 -16.02 3.15 2.74
N LEU A 131 -14.78 3.09 2.26
CA LEU A 131 -14.32 3.89 1.12
C LEU A 131 -15.04 3.50 -0.18
N ALA A 132 -15.11 2.20 -0.47
CA ALA A 132 -15.70 1.64 -1.68
C ALA A 132 -17.18 1.97 -1.77
N ALA A 133 -17.93 1.89 -0.67
CA ALA A 133 -19.35 2.28 -0.63
C ALA A 133 -19.56 3.73 -1.12
N ALA A 134 -18.67 4.65 -0.75
CA ALA A 134 -18.74 6.05 -1.19
C ALA A 134 -18.25 6.25 -2.63
N ALA A 135 -17.24 5.49 -3.08
CA ALA A 135 -16.58 5.69 -4.37
C ALA A 135 -17.19 4.88 -5.54
N ARG A 136 -17.92 3.80 -5.26
CA ARG A 136 -18.45 2.86 -6.27
C ARG A 136 -19.26 3.51 -7.39
N PRO A 137 -20.12 4.53 -7.14
CA PRO A 137 -20.82 5.22 -8.21
C PRO A 137 -19.88 5.92 -9.21
N LEU A 138 -18.80 6.55 -8.71
CA LEU A 138 -17.83 7.29 -9.51
C LEU A 138 -16.90 6.35 -10.30
N LEU A 139 -16.44 5.26 -9.66
CA LEU A 139 -15.54 4.29 -10.28
C LEU A 139 -16.23 3.49 -11.38
N LYS A 140 -17.51 3.13 -11.19
CA LYS A 140 -18.33 2.51 -12.23
C LYS A 140 -18.46 3.38 -13.47
N ALA A 141 -18.57 4.71 -13.30
CA ALA A 141 -18.60 5.65 -14.41
C ALA A 141 -17.26 5.75 -15.16
N ALA A 142 -16.14 5.50 -14.48
CA ALA A 142 -14.80 5.50 -15.06
C ALA A 142 -14.38 4.15 -15.70
N GLY A 143 -15.22 3.10 -15.60
CA GLY A 143 -14.94 1.78 -16.17
C GLY A 143 -13.85 0.97 -15.45
N GLN A 144 -13.49 1.35 -14.22
CA GLN A 144 -12.48 0.66 -13.42
C GLN A 144 -13.15 -0.38 -12.50
N LYS A 145 -12.69 -1.63 -12.56
CA LYS A 145 -13.16 -2.70 -11.67
C LYS A 145 -12.50 -2.63 -10.30
N LEU A 146 -13.30 -2.81 -9.26
CA LEU A 146 -12.83 -2.96 -7.88
C LEU A 146 -12.38 -4.39 -7.59
N ALA A 147 -11.56 -4.55 -6.55
CA ALA A 147 -11.05 -5.85 -6.13
C ALA A 147 -12.13 -6.83 -5.62
N ASP A 148 -13.35 -6.37 -5.33
CA ASP A 148 -14.49 -7.24 -4.99
C ASP A 148 -15.34 -7.66 -6.20
N GLU A 149 -14.97 -7.22 -7.39
CA GLU A 149 -15.64 -7.54 -8.66
C GLU A 149 -14.85 -8.55 -9.51
N VAL A 150 -13.74 -9.07 -8.95
CA VAL A 150 -12.79 -10.03 -9.54
C VAL A 150 -12.53 -11.14 -8.53
#